data_AF-A0A2P2MHI7-F1
#
_entry.id   AF-A0A2P2MHI7-F1
#
_cell.length_a   1.000
_cell.length_b   1.000
_cell.length_c   1.000
_cell.angle_alpha   90.00
_cell.angle_beta   90.00
_cell.angle_gamma   90.00
#
_symmetry.space_group_name_H-M   'P 1'
#
loop_
_entity.id
_entity.type
_entity.pdbx_description
1 polymer ?
#
loop_
_entity_poly.entity_id
_entity_poly.type
_entity_poly.pdbx_seq_one_letter_code
_entity_poly.pdbx_strand_id
1 'polypeptide(L)'
;MESISVANNACWAIGELAVKVRQEISPIVMTVISYLVPILQHPQELNKSLVENSAITLGRLAWVCPEVISPHMEHFMQAWCIALSTIHDDIEKEDAFRGLCAMVRANPSGALSSLVFMCKAIASWHEIRSEDLHNEVCQVLRGYKQVGKRFLSFSLFCI
;
A
#
# COMPACT_ATOMS: atom_id res chain seq x y z
N MET A 1 0.42 26.87 6.32
CA MET A 1 -0.93 26.37 6.01
C MET A 1 -1.15 26.26 4.50
N GLU A 2 -0.88 27.32 3.72
CA GLU A 2 -1.01 27.32 2.25
C GLU A 2 -0.19 26.22 1.55
N SER A 3 1.08 26.02 1.95
CA SER A 3 1.94 24.95 1.42
C SER A 3 1.38 23.53 1.63
N ILE A 4 0.68 23.27 2.75
CA ILE A 4 0.10 21.95 3.05
C ILE A 4 -1.08 21.65 2.12
N SER A 5 -1.94 22.64 1.87
CA SER A 5 -3.08 22.46 0.95
C SER A 5 -2.60 22.27 -0.50
N VAL A 6 -1.55 22.97 -0.92
CA VAL A 6 -0.94 22.77 -2.25
C VAL A 6 -0.35 21.37 -2.37
N ALA A 7 0.40 20.91 -1.35
CA ALA A 7 0.96 19.55 -1.33
C ALA A 7 -0.14 18.48 -1.40
N ASN A 8 -1.24 18.68 -0.66
CA ASN A 8 -2.39 17.77 -0.67
C ASN A 8 -3.02 17.65 -2.06
N ASN A 9 -3.25 18.79 -2.72
CA ASN A 9 -3.84 18.82 -4.07
C ASN A 9 -2.88 18.22 -5.12
N ALA A 10 -1.59 18.51 -5.02
CA ALA A 10 -0.57 17.93 -5.90
C ALA A 10 -0.53 16.40 -5.74
N CYS A 11 -0.52 15.92 -4.49
CA CYS A 11 -0.55 14.49 -4.19
C CYS A 11 -1.77 13.81 -4.83
N TRP A 12 -2.97 14.33 -4.57
CA TRP A 12 -4.21 13.79 -5.13
C TRP A 12 -4.20 13.79 -6.67
N ALA A 13 -3.78 14.90 -7.30
CA ALA A 13 -3.72 15.01 -8.75
C ALA A 13 -2.75 14.00 -9.39
N ILE A 14 -1.60 13.74 -8.75
CA ILE A 14 -0.66 12.71 -9.20
C ILE A 14 -1.29 11.32 -9.10
N GLY A 15 -2.04 11.04 -8.03
CA GLY A 15 -2.77 9.78 -7.87
C GLY A 15 -3.80 9.56 -8.97
N GLU A 16 -4.62 10.58 -9.26
CA GLU A 16 -5.57 10.54 -10.38
C GLU A 16 -4.87 10.34 -11.73
N LEU A 17 -3.78 11.06 -11.96
CA LEU A 17 -2.97 10.92 -13.17
C LEU A 17 -2.46 9.49 -13.34
N ALA A 18 -1.96 8.87 -12.26
CA ALA A 18 -1.46 7.48 -12.27
C ALA A 18 -2.53 6.49 -12.79
N VAL A 19 -3.77 6.66 -12.36
CA VAL A 19 -4.89 5.80 -12.79
C VAL A 19 -5.22 6.01 -14.27
N LYS A 20 -5.07 7.23 -14.80
CA LYS A 20 -5.39 7.53 -16.21
C LYS A 20 -4.28 7.13 -17.18
N VAL A 21 -3.02 7.45 -16.87
CA VAL A 21 -1.88 7.22 -17.78
C VAL A 21 -1.19 5.88 -17.56
N ARG A 22 -1.54 5.18 -16.46
CA ARG A 22 -1.06 3.83 -16.15
C ARG A 22 0.47 3.77 -16.18
N GLN A 23 1.06 2.88 -16.98
CA GLN A 23 2.50 2.65 -17.03
C GLN A 23 3.30 3.89 -17.51
N GLU A 24 2.67 4.84 -18.19
CA GLU A 24 3.34 6.07 -18.65
C GLU A 24 3.81 6.96 -17.49
N ILE A 25 3.28 6.77 -16.28
CA ILE A 25 3.74 7.51 -15.09
C ILE A 25 5.10 7.03 -14.56
N SER A 26 5.56 5.85 -15.02
CA SER A 26 6.79 5.19 -14.55
C SER A 26 8.00 6.13 -14.37
N PRO A 27 8.31 7.07 -15.30
CA PRO A 27 9.48 7.94 -15.17
C PRO A 27 9.52 8.81 -13.91
N ILE A 28 8.37 9.13 -13.30
CA ILE A 28 8.29 9.99 -12.12
C ILE A 28 8.03 9.23 -10.81
N VAL A 29 7.73 7.93 -10.87
CA VAL A 29 7.27 7.14 -9.72
C VAL A 29 8.21 7.26 -8.52
N MET A 30 9.50 7.01 -8.72
CA MET A 30 10.48 7.03 -7.63
C MET A 30 10.66 8.42 -7.03
N THR A 31 10.61 9.46 -7.86
CA THR A 31 10.64 10.85 -7.42
C THR A 31 9.44 11.15 -6.53
N VAL A 32 8.23 10.78 -6.95
CA VAL A 32 7.01 11.00 -6.16
C VAL A 32 7.07 10.23 -4.83
N ILE A 33 7.46 8.95 -4.86
CA ILE A 33 7.59 8.12 -3.66
C ILE A 33 8.56 8.73 -2.64
N SER A 34 9.65 9.36 -3.10
CA SER A 34 10.59 10.04 -2.21
C SER A 34 9.96 11.17 -1.39
N TYR A 35 8.84 11.75 -1.86
CA TYR A 35 8.06 12.75 -1.13
C TYR A 35 6.92 12.14 -0.31
N LEU A 36 6.27 11.08 -0.81
CA LEU A 36 5.15 10.44 -0.10
C LEU A 36 5.60 9.68 1.15
N VAL A 37 6.73 8.98 1.09
CA VAL A 37 7.20 8.14 2.20
C VAL A 37 7.47 8.95 3.47
N PRO A 38 8.16 10.10 3.45
CA PRO A 38 8.32 10.95 4.63
C PRO A 38 7.00 11.42 5.24
N ILE A 39 6.00 11.75 4.42
CA ILE A 39 4.66 12.14 4.89
C ILE A 39 4.01 11.01 5.70
N LEU A 40 4.13 9.78 5.21
CA LEU A 40 3.58 8.59 5.86
C LEU A 40 4.35 8.20 7.14
N GLN A 41 5.66 8.41 7.17
CA GLN A 41 6.52 8.08 8.31
C GLN A 41 6.40 9.09 9.47
N HIS A 42 6.05 10.34 9.18
CA HIS A 42 5.93 11.42 10.18
C HIS A 42 4.54 12.08 10.18
N PRO A 43 3.45 11.33 10.43
CA PRO A 43 2.08 11.84 10.30
C PRO A 43 1.66 12.78 11.44
N GLN A 44 2.36 12.79 12.58
CA GLN A 44 1.92 13.47 13.81
C GLN A 44 1.80 14.99 13.67
N GLU A 45 2.58 15.58 12.77
CA GLU A 45 2.62 17.03 12.54
C GLU A 45 1.83 17.46 11.30
N LEU A 46 1.16 16.51 10.63
CA LEU A 46 0.54 16.71 9.32
C LEU A 46 -0.98 16.65 9.37
N ASN A 47 -1.61 17.29 8.38
CA ASN A 47 -3.06 17.21 8.21
C ASN A 47 -3.46 15.79 7.82
N LYS A 48 -4.53 15.26 8.45
CA LYS A 48 -5.06 13.92 8.17
C LYS A 48 -5.31 13.69 6.67
N SER A 49 -5.91 14.64 5.97
CA SER A 49 -6.21 14.53 4.53
C SER A 49 -4.95 14.37 3.69
N LEU A 50 -3.84 15.02 4.06
CA LEU A 50 -2.57 14.87 3.35
C LEU A 50 -2.01 13.46 3.52
N VAL A 51 -2.10 12.88 4.72
CA VAL A 51 -1.66 11.51 5.00
C VAL A 51 -2.50 10.50 4.22
N GLU A 52 -3.83 10.67 4.23
CA GLU A 52 -4.76 9.82 3.48
C GLU A 52 -4.49 9.88 1.97
N ASN A 53 -4.40 11.10 1.40
CA ASN A 53 -4.09 11.28 -0.02
C ASN A 53 -2.72 10.72 -0.40
N SER A 54 -1.73 10.82 0.48
CA SER A 54 -0.40 10.23 0.26
C SER A 54 -0.45 8.71 0.23
N ALA A 55 -1.21 8.10 1.13
CA ALA A 55 -1.39 6.66 1.17
C ALA A 55 -2.15 6.14 -0.07
N ILE A 56 -3.21 6.84 -0.48
CA ILE A 56 -3.99 6.51 -1.69
C ILE A 56 -3.13 6.66 -2.94
N THR A 57 -2.38 7.75 -3.06
CA THR A 57 -1.50 8.03 -4.21
C THR A 57 -0.41 6.97 -4.33
N LEU A 58 0.25 6.62 -3.21
CA LEU A 58 1.24 5.55 -3.18
C LEU A 58 0.63 4.21 -3.65
N GLY A 59 -0.59 3.90 -3.22
CA GLY A 59 -1.30 2.71 -3.65
C GLY A 59 -1.64 2.70 -5.13
N ARG A 60 -2.12 3.82 -5.69
CA ARG A 60 -2.37 3.96 -7.12
C ARG A 60 -1.11 3.80 -7.96
N LEU A 61 0.01 4.37 -7.51
CA LEU A 61 1.32 4.16 -8.13
C LEU A 61 1.77 2.70 -8.05
N ALA A 62 1.64 2.07 -6.88
CA ALA A 62 1.93 0.65 -6.66
C ALA A 62 1.08 -0.28 -7.51
N TRP A 63 -0.15 0.13 -7.83
CA TRP A 63 -1.04 -0.63 -8.71
C TRP A 63 -0.56 -0.62 -10.17
N VAL A 64 -0.09 0.53 -10.66
CA VAL A 64 0.32 0.68 -12.07
C VAL A 64 1.79 0.33 -12.32
N CYS A 65 2.66 0.46 -11.32
CA CYS A 65 4.09 0.19 -11.41
C CYS A 65 4.61 -0.67 -10.25
N PRO A 66 4.04 -1.86 -9.98
CA PRO A 66 4.43 -2.70 -8.84
C PRO A 66 5.90 -3.12 -8.89
N GLU A 67 6.43 -3.41 -10.08
CA GLU A 67 7.84 -3.85 -10.26
C GLU A 67 8.85 -2.76 -9.89
N VAL A 68 8.48 -1.48 -10.05
CA VAL A 68 9.34 -0.34 -9.71
C VAL A 68 9.35 -0.12 -8.20
N ILE A 69 8.22 -0.34 -7.54
CA ILE A 69 7.98 0.09 -6.16
C ILE A 69 8.28 -1.03 -5.17
N SER A 70 7.96 -2.27 -5.55
CA SER A 70 8.06 -3.43 -4.67
C SER A 70 9.46 -3.72 -4.11
N PRO A 71 10.59 -3.42 -4.79
CA PRO A 71 11.92 -3.56 -4.20
C PRO A 71 12.17 -2.63 -3.00
N HIS A 72 11.40 -1.54 -2.89
CA HIS A 72 11.58 -0.53 -1.85
C HIS A 72 10.58 -0.64 -0.70
N MET A 73 9.60 -1.57 -0.79
CA MET A 73 8.44 -1.57 0.10
C MET A 73 8.78 -1.67 1.59
N GLU A 74 9.85 -2.39 1.95
CA GLU A 74 10.26 -2.57 3.35
C GLU A 74 10.45 -1.24 4.09
N HIS A 75 10.84 -0.17 3.39
CA HIS A 75 11.08 1.15 3.97
C HIS A 75 9.80 1.85 4.43
N PHE A 76 8.66 1.55 3.82
CA PHE A 76 7.42 2.30 4.03
C PHE A 76 6.21 1.44 4.36
N MET A 77 6.27 0.11 4.16
CA MET A 77 5.11 -0.78 4.25
C MET A 77 4.39 -0.68 5.59
N GLN A 78 5.13 -0.63 6.70
CA GLN A 78 4.55 -0.48 8.03
C GLN A 78 3.77 0.84 8.16
N ALA A 79 4.40 1.97 7.84
CA ALA A 79 3.79 3.31 7.94
C ALA A 79 2.59 3.44 7.01
N TRP A 80 2.70 2.90 5.80
CA TRP A 80 1.63 2.90 4.82
C TRP A 80 0.42 2.06 5.27
N CYS A 81 0.64 0.84 5.78
CA CYS A 81 -0.43 0.01 6.32
C CYS A 81 -1.15 0.68 7.50
N ILE A 82 -0.42 1.39 8.37
CA ILE A 82 -1.01 2.18 9.45
C ILE A 82 -1.92 3.26 8.86
N ALA A 83 -1.46 4.04 7.88
CA ALA A 83 -2.28 5.06 7.24
C ALA A 83 -3.54 4.47 6.58
N LEU A 84 -3.38 3.40 5.78
CA LEU A 84 -4.49 2.70 5.12
C LEU A 84 -5.56 2.21 6.10
N SER A 85 -5.16 1.80 7.30
CA SER A 85 -6.11 1.31 8.32
C SER A 85 -7.04 2.40 8.88
N THR A 86 -6.75 3.67 8.60
CA THR A 86 -7.53 4.82 9.10
C THR A 86 -8.43 5.45 8.04
N ILE A 87 -8.31 5.03 6.78
CA ILE A 87 -9.07 5.55 5.64
C ILE A 87 -10.45 4.90 5.62
N HIS A 88 -11.47 5.68 5.24
CA HIS A 88 -12.83 5.21 5.08
C HIS A 88 -12.97 4.25 3.90
N ASP A 89 -13.96 3.36 3.95
CA ASP A 89 -14.20 2.40 2.88
C ASP A 89 -14.85 3.11 1.68
N ASP A 90 -14.02 3.50 0.71
CA ASP A 90 -14.39 4.14 -0.55
C ASP A 90 -13.58 3.58 -1.74
N ILE A 91 -13.83 4.12 -2.93
CA ILE A 91 -13.20 3.66 -4.18
C ILE A 91 -11.68 3.94 -4.13
N GLU A 92 -11.29 5.04 -3.50
CA GLU A 92 -9.90 5.45 -3.33
C GLU A 92 -9.12 4.48 -2.43
N LYS A 93 -9.73 3.99 -1.34
CA LYS A 93 -9.16 2.92 -0.52
C LYS A 93 -9.09 1.61 -1.30
N GLU A 94 -10.09 1.29 -2.13
CA GLU A 94 -10.04 0.09 -2.99
C GLU A 94 -8.84 0.16 -3.94
N ASP A 95 -8.64 1.29 -4.64
CA ASP A 95 -7.48 1.53 -5.51
C ASP A 95 -6.16 1.32 -4.75
N ALA A 96 -6.08 1.83 -3.51
CA ALA A 96 -4.88 1.72 -2.72
C ALA A 96 -4.56 0.27 -2.34
N PHE A 97 -5.60 -0.52 -1.99
CA PHE A 97 -5.44 -1.94 -1.68
C PHE A 97 -5.19 -2.82 -2.91
N ARG A 98 -5.66 -2.43 -4.11
CA ARG A 98 -5.21 -3.06 -5.38
C ARG A 98 -3.71 -2.89 -5.56
N GLY A 99 -3.19 -1.70 -5.26
CA GLY A 99 -1.76 -1.43 -5.22
C GLY A 99 -1.00 -2.29 -4.22
N LEU A 100 -1.52 -2.41 -3.00
CA LEU A 100 -0.97 -3.28 -1.96
C LEU A 100 -0.85 -4.72 -2.45
N CYS A 101 -1.93 -5.27 -3.03
CA CYS A 101 -1.95 -6.63 -3.54
C CYS A 101 -0.98 -6.81 -4.71
N ALA A 102 -0.93 -5.86 -5.66
CA ALA A 102 0.01 -5.90 -6.78
C ALA A 102 1.47 -5.88 -6.33
N MET A 103 1.80 -5.00 -5.38
CA MET A 103 3.15 -4.87 -4.83
C MET A 103 3.58 -6.13 -4.07
N VAL A 104 2.68 -6.70 -3.26
CA VAL A 104 2.94 -7.96 -2.54
C VAL A 104 3.09 -9.14 -3.50
N ARG A 105 2.32 -9.19 -4.59
CA ARG A 105 2.51 -10.23 -5.63
C ARG A 105 3.88 -10.13 -6.30
N ALA A 106 4.36 -8.91 -6.57
CA ALA A 106 5.66 -8.68 -7.20
C ALA A 106 6.84 -9.03 -6.27
N ASN A 107 6.75 -8.72 -4.97
CA ASN A 107 7.78 -9.08 -3.98
C ASN A 107 7.14 -9.50 -2.64
N PRO A 108 6.73 -10.78 -2.50
CA PRO A 108 6.11 -11.28 -1.27
C PRO A 108 7.03 -11.24 -0.05
N SER A 109 8.36 -11.37 -0.24
CA SER A 109 9.32 -11.30 0.86
C SER A 109 9.35 -9.92 1.52
N GLY A 110 9.22 -8.84 0.73
CA GLY A 110 9.33 -7.47 1.23
C GLY A 110 8.23 -7.03 2.21
N ALA A 111 7.12 -7.77 2.27
CA ALA A 111 6.03 -7.48 3.20
C ALA A 111 6.07 -8.35 4.47
N LEU A 112 6.99 -9.31 4.60
CA LEU A 112 7.06 -10.23 5.75
C LEU A 112 7.29 -9.49 7.07
N SER A 113 8.21 -8.52 7.10
CA SER A 113 8.52 -7.72 8.29
C SER A 113 7.32 -6.88 8.76
N SER A 114 6.42 -6.54 7.83
CA SER A 114 5.25 -5.69 8.06
C SER A 114 3.92 -6.47 8.04
N LEU A 115 3.97 -7.81 8.07
CA LEU A 115 2.80 -8.67 7.90
C LEU A 115 1.68 -8.37 8.91
N VAL A 116 2.04 -8.08 10.17
CA VAL A 116 1.06 -7.71 11.21
C VAL A 116 0.33 -6.42 10.85
N PHE A 117 1.04 -5.42 10.32
CA PHE A 117 0.43 -4.15 9.92
C PHE A 117 -0.43 -4.32 8.67
N MET A 118 0.00 -5.13 7.71
CA MET A 118 -0.79 -5.48 6.54
C MET A 118 -2.10 -6.17 6.92
N CYS A 119 -2.06 -7.15 7.84
CA CYS A 119 -3.26 -7.81 8.35
C CYS A 119 -4.20 -6.84 9.08
N LYS A 120 -3.67 -5.90 9.87
CA LYS A 120 -4.46 -4.84 10.52
C LYS A 120 -5.12 -3.91 9.49
N ALA A 121 -4.40 -3.51 8.45
CA ALA A 121 -4.96 -2.71 7.37
C ALA A 121 -6.09 -3.45 6.66
N ILE A 122 -5.91 -4.74 6.32
CA ILE A 122 -6.95 -5.57 5.72
C ILE A 122 -8.16 -5.72 6.66
N ALA A 123 -7.94 -5.88 7.96
CA ALA A 123 -9.01 -5.99 8.95
C ALA A 123 -9.74 -4.66 9.24
N SER A 124 -9.24 -3.53 8.72
CA SER A 124 -9.90 -2.22 8.89
C SER A 124 -11.12 -2.03 8.00
N TRP A 125 -11.31 -2.88 7.00
CA TRP A 125 -12.47 -2.84 6.13
C TRP A 125 -13.71 -3.30 6.90
N HIS A 126 -14.76 -2.48 6.87
CA HIS A 126 -16.11 -2.90 7.24
C HIS A 126 -16.70 -3.81 6.16
N GLU A 127 -16.56 -3.41 4.89
CA GLU A 127 -17.01 -4.18 3.74
C GLU A 127 -16.15 -3.85 2.50
N ILE A 128 -15.62 -4.89 1.84
CA ILE A 128 -14.98 -4.75 0.53
C ILE A 128 -16.05 -5.03 -0.53
N ARG A 129 -16.49 -3.98 -1.25
CA ARG A 129 -17.56 -4.09 -2.24
C ARG A 129 -17.10 -4.71 -3.54
N SER A 130 -15.86 -4.42 -3.96
CA SER A 130 -15.29 -5.04 -5.15
C SER A 130 -14.95 -6.52 -4.90
N GLU A 131 -15.66 -7.42 -5.59
CA GLU A 131 -15.38 -8.86 -5.56
C GLU A 131 -13.95 -9.18 -6.03
N ASP A 132 -13.45 -8.47 -7.04
CA ASP A 132 -12.08 -8.61 -7.52
C ASP A 132 -11.07 -8.30 -6.41
N LEU A 133 -11.24 -7.17 -5.72
CA LEU A 133 -10.36 -6.80 -4.63
C LEU A 133 -10.44 -7.80 -3.47
N HIS A 134 -11.66 -8.24 -3.12
CA HIS A 134 -11.85 -9.27 -2.11
C HIS A 134 -11.07 -10.54 -2.44
N ASN A 135 -11.13 -10.99 -3.70
CA ASN A 135 -10.40 -12.15 -4.18
C ASN A 135 -8.89 -11.95 -4.14
N GLU A 136 -8.39 -10.78 -4.55
CA GLU A 136 -6.97 -10.44 -4.51
C GLU A 136 -6.41 -10.45 -3.08
N VAL A 137 -7.12 -9.79 -2.14
CA VAL A 137 -6.77 -9.78 -0.72
C VAL A 137 -6.77 -11.21 -0.14
N CYS A 138 -7.80 -12.00 -0.46
CA CYS A 138 -7.87 -13.41 -0.06
C CYS A 138 -6.68 -14.23 -0.58
N GLN A 139 -6.26 -14.01 -1.82
CA GLN A 139 -5.11 -14.70 -2.41
C GLN A 139 -3.82 -14.35 -1.69
N VAL A 140 -3.59 -13.06 -1.39
CA VAL A 140 -2.44 -12.59 -0.61
C VAL A 140 -2.38 -13.26 0.76
N LEU A 141 -3.48 -13.25 1.52
CA LEU A 141 -3.54 -13.88 2.85
C LEU A 141 -3.31 -15.39 2.80
N ARG A 142 -3.86 -16.08 1.80
CA ARG A 142 -3.64 -17.52 1.59
C ARG A 142 -2.16 -17.81 1.30
N GLY A 143 -1.49 -16.96 0.52
CA GLY A 143 -0.06 -17.05 0.24
C GLY A 143 0.77 -17.08 1.53
N TYR A 144 0.59 -16.08 2.41
CA TYR A 144 1.31 -16.03 3.68
C TYR A 144 0.96 -17.18 4.64
N LYS A 145 -0.30 -17.64 4.65
CA LYS A 145 -0.70 -18.80 5.46
C LYS A 145 0.05 -20.07 5.05
N GLN A 146 0.27 -20.30 3.76
CA GLN A 146 1.02 -21.46 3.27
C GLN A 146 2.50 -21.38 3.63
N VAL A 147 3.09 -20.19 3.52
CA VAL A 147 4.47 -19.93 3.95
C VAL A 147 4.63 -20.24 5.44
N GLY A 148 3.76 -19.72 6.30
CA GLY A 148 3.79 -19.99 7.74
C GLY A 148 3.64 -21.47 8.10
N LYS A 149 2.78 -22.22 7.40
CA LYS A 149 2.66 -23.69 7.58
C LYS A 149 3.94 -24.42 7.18
N ARG A 150 4.59 -24.00 6.10
CA ARG A 150 5.86 -24.60 5.65
C ARG A 150 6.99 -24.33 6.65
N PHE A 151 7.03 -23.14 7.25
CA PHE A 151 7.97 -22.82 8.35
C PHE A 151 7.74 -23.72 9.57
N LEU A 152 6.49 -23.87 10.02
CA LEU A 152 6.16 -24.76 11.15
C LEU A 152 6.51 -26.22 10.86
N SER A 153 6.27 -26.69 9.63
CA SER A 153 6.64 -28.03 9.18
C SER A 153 8.16 -28.25 9.09
N PHE A 154 8.93 -27.21 8.72
CA PHE A 154 10.39 -27.27 8.70
C PHE A 154 10.99 -27.29 10.11
N SER A 155 10.46 -26.48 11.04
CA SER A 155 10.91 -26.49 12.42
C SER A 155 10.65 -27.81 13.15
N LEU A 156 9.64 -28.59 12.73
CA LEU A 156 9.40 -29.94 13.25
C LEU A 156 10.37 -31.00 12.68
N PHE A 157 11.07 -30.70 11.58
CA PHE A 157 12.04 -31.61 10.96
C PHE A 157 13.48 -31.32 11.40
N CYS A 158 13.71 -30.22 12.14
CA CYS A 158 15.01 -29.81 12.66
C CYS A 158 15.14 -29.98 14.19
N ILE A 159 14.20 -30.69 14.82
CA ILE A 159 14.24 -31.14 16.23
C ILE A 159 14.05 -32.66 16.20
#